data_AF-A0A6H1NY38-F1
#
_entry.id   AF-A0A6H1NY38-F1
#
_cell.length_a   1.000
_cell.length_b   1.000
_cell.length_c   1.000
_cell.angle_alpha   90.00
_cell.angle_beta   90.00
_cell.angle_gamma   90.00
#
_symmetry.space_group_name_H-M   'P 1'
#
loop_
_entity.id
_entity.type
_entity.pdbx_description
1 polymer ?
#
loop_
_entity_poly.entity_id
_entity_poly.type
_entity_poly.pdbx_seq_one_letter_code
_entity_poly.pdbx_strand_id
1 'polypeptide(L)'
;MGSVKIDGDKVNEAKAAAKTLEQSIQHTYETCEQLISYLHSAEWSGKSRDSFLSYLEIIQKYHHDMRTALEKQTKVLNNLDGYMDDFLRDSSVREVRNL
;
A
#
# COMPACT_ATOMS: atom_id res chain seq x y z
N MET A 1 -6.12 -9.88 25.60
CA MET A 1 -5.58 -9.98 24.23
C MET A 1 -6.08 -11.27 23.63
N GLY A 2 -6.83 -11.21 22.52
CA GLY A 2 -7.38 -12.41 21.88
C GLY A 2 -6.28 -13.24 21.23
N SER A 3 -6.49 -14.56 21.17
CA SER A 3 -5.62 -15.49 20.44
C SER A 3 -5.55 -15.07 18.96
N VAL A 4 -4.41 -14.53 18.54
CA VAL A 4 -4.13 -14.25 17.13
C VAL A 4 -3.57 -15.53 16.52
N LYS A 5 -4.35 -16.18 15.65
CA LYS A 5 -3.91 -17.32 14.87
C LYS A 5 -3.56 -16.84 13.47
N ILE A 6 -2.30 -17.00 13.07
CA ILE A 6 -1.83 -16.63 11.73
C ILE A 6 -2.01 -17.86 10.83
N ASP A 7 -2.80 -17.70 9.78
CA ASP A 7 -3.01 -18.70 8.74
C ASP A 7 -2.10 -18.36 7.55
N GLY A 8 -1.15 -19.26 7.24
CA GLY A 8 -0.14 -19.03 6.22
C GLY A 8 -0.72 -18.83 4.81
N ASP A 9 -1.79 -19.54 4.47
CA ASP A 9 -2.44 -19.39 3.16
C ASP A 9 -3.12 -18.03 3.06
N LYS A 10 -3.77 -17.59 4.14
CA LYS A 10 -4.37 -16.25 4.22
C LYS A 10 -3.34 -15.12 4.22
N VAL A 11 -2.16 -15.33 4.79
CA VAL A 11 -1.05 -14.38 4.69
C VAL A 11 -0.55 -14.28 3.24
N ASN A 12 -0.44 -15.41 2.53
CA ASN A 12 -0.04 -15.41 1.12
C ASN A 12 -1.08 -14.73 0.22
N GLU A 13 -2.38 -14.98 0.45
CA GLU A 13 -3.46 -14.24 -0.22
C GLU A 13 -3.36 -12.73 0.04
N ALA A 14 -3.13 -12.33 1.29
CA ALA A 14 -2.97 -10.92 1.66
C ALA A 14 -1.75 -10.26 1.01
N LYS A 15 -0.60 -10.96 0.95
CA LYS A 15 0.61 -10.48 0.24
C LYS A 15 0.33 -10.27 -1.24
N ALA A 16 -0.36 -11.20 -1.90
CA ALA A 16 -0.71 -11.10 -3.32
C ALA A 16 -1.68 -9.94 -3.59
N ALA A 17 -2.71 -9.78 -2.74
CA ALA A 17 -3.66 -8.67 -2.84
C ALA A 17 -2.97 -7.31 -2.62
N ALA A 18 -2.10 -7.20 -1.61
CA ALA A 18 -1.35 -5.98 -1.32
C ALA A 18 -0.48 -5.56 -2.50
N LYS A 19 0.26 -6.51 -3.12
CA LYS A 19 1.07 -6.25 -4.32
C LYS A 19 0.23 -5.76 -5.50
N THR A 20 -0.92 -6.40 -5.73
CA THR A 20 -1.83 -6.01 -6.82
C THR A 20 -2.37 -4.60 -6.61
N LEU A 21 -2.76 -4.27 -5.37
CA LEU A 21 -3.24 -2.95 -5.01
C LEU A 21 -2.16 -1.87 -5.14
N GLU A 22 -0.94 -2.15 -4.69
CA GLU A 22 0.22 -1.26 -4.84
C GLU A 22 0.50 -0.94 -6.31
N GLN A 23 0.49 -1.96 -7.18
CA GLN A 23 0.64 -1.77 -8.63
C GLN A 23 -0.49 -0.92 -9.22
N SER A 24 -1.74 -1.18 -8.82
CA SER A 24 -2.89 -0.41 -9.29
C SER A 24 -2.81 1.06 -8.88
N ILE A 25 -2.45 1.35 -7.63
CA ILE A 25 -2.32 2.73 -7.12
C ILE A 25 -1.14 3.45 -7.77
N GLN A 26 -0.01 2.76 -7.99
CA GLN A 26 1.12 3.34 -8.71
C GLN A 26 0.72 3.72 -10.14
N HIS A 27 0.01 2.84 -10.85
CA HIS A 27 -0.44 3.11 -12.21
C HIS A 27 -1.43 4.28 -12.29
N THR A 28 -2.41 4.35 -11.38
CA THR A 28 -3.38 5.45 -11.36
C THR A 28 -2.74 6.78 -10.95
N TYR A 29 -1.75 6.76 -10.05
CA TYR A 29 -0.96 7.95 -9.70
C TYR A 29 -0.18 8.48 -10.91
N GLU A 30 0.55 7.61 -11.62
CA GLU A 30 1.29 7.97 -12.84
C GLU A 30 0.37 8.51 -13.94
N THR A 31 -0.82 7.92 -14.09
CA THR A 31 -1.83 8.40 -15.04
C THR A 31 -2.31 9.82 -14.67
N CYS A 32 -2.49 10.11 -13.38
CA CYS A 32 -2.84 11.45 -12.93
C CYS A 32 -1.71 12.46 -13.26
N GLU A 33 -0.44 12.10 -13.04
CA GLU A 33 0.71 12.93 -13.40
C GLU A 33 0.74 13.26 -14.89
N GLN A 34 0.53 12.25 -15.74
CA GLN A 34 0.50 12.42 -17.19
C GLN A 34 -0.66 13.34 -17.62
N LEU A 35 -1.85 13.16 -17.05
CA LEU A 35 -3.01 14.00 -17.34
C LEU A 35 -2.81 15.45 -16.88
N ILE A 36 -2.27 15.67 -15.68
CA ILE A 36 -1.93 17.01 -15.17
C ILE A 36 -0.93 17.69 -16.13
N SER A 37 0.14 16.97 -16.50
CA SER A 37 1.14 17.48 -17.45
C SER A 37 0.52 17.85 -18.80
N TYR A 38 -0.35 16.99 -19.33
CA TYR A 38 -1.09 17.27 -20.56
C TYR A 38 -1.95 18.53 -20.45
N LEU A 39 -2.74 18.68 -19.37
CA LEU A 39 -3.59 19.86 -19.13
C LEU A 39 -2.80 21.17 -18.97
N HIS A 40 -1.55 21.10 -18.53
CA HIS A 40 -0.66 22.26 -18.47
C HIS A 40 -0.15 22.65 -19.87
N SER A 41 -0.01 21.70 -20.79
CA SER A 41 0.45 21.93 -22.16
C SER A 41 -0.66 22.21 -23.19
N ALA A 42 -1.90 21.82 -22.88
CA ALA A 42 -3.03 21.93 -23.79
C ALA A 42 -3.53 23.37 -23.95
N GLU A 43 -4.05 23.72 -25.12
CA GLU A 43 -4.72 25.00 -25.40
C GLU A 43 -6.12 25.13 -24.73
N TRP A 44 -6.43 24.25 -23.77
CA TRP A 44 -7.68 24.27 -23.04
C TRP A 44 -7.60 25.26 -21.86
N SER A 45 -8.51 26.23 -21.85
CA SER A 45 -8.61 27.26 -20.82
C SER A 45 -10.04 27.47 -20.32
N GLY A 46 -10.18 28.16 -19.19
CA GLY A 46 -11.46 28.52 -18.60
C GLY A 46 -11.84 27.70 -17.37
N LYS A 47 -12.91 28.12 -16.69
CA LYS A 47 -13.29 27.59 -15.36
C LYS A 47 -13.48 26.07 -15.32
N SER A 48 -13.99 25.47 -16.40
CA SER A 48 -14.16 24.01 -16.48
C SER A 48 -12.83 23.27 -16.46
N ARG A 49 -11.81 23.81 -17.13
CA ARG A 49 -10.44 23.27 -17.12
C ARG A 49 -9.84 23.38 -15.73
N ASP A 50 -9.97 24.53 -15.09
CA ASP A 50 -9.42 24.76 -13.76
C ASP A 50 -10.09 23.86 -12.71
N SER A 51 -11.42 23.71 -12.76
CA SER A 51 -12.14 22.77 -11.89
C SER A 51 -11.72 21.31 -12.14
N PHE A 52 -11.58 20.90 -13.40
CA PHE A 52 -11.11 19.56 -13.74
C PHE A 52 -9.70 19.30 -13.19
N LEU A 53 -8.78 20.25 -13.38
CA LEU A 53 -7.42 20.19 -12.85
C LEU A 53 -7.42 20.08 -11.32
N SER A 54 -8.20 20.92 -10.62
CA SER A 54 -8.28 20.85 -9.16
C SER A 54 -8.78 19.51 -8.64
N TYR A 55 -9.80 18.90 -9.28
CA TYR A 55 -10.25 17.56 -8.89
C TYR A 55 -9.17 16.50 -9.15
N LEU A 56 -8.46 16.61 -10.27
CA LEU A 56 -7.38 15.69 -10.63
C LEU A 56 -6.21 15.79 -9.64
N GLU A 57 -5.82 16.99 -9.21
CA GLU A 57 -4.79 17.22 -8.20
C GLU A 57 -5.19 16.64 -6.83
N ILE A 58 -6.46 16.75 -6.44
CA ILE A 58 -6.98 16.11 -5.22
C ILE A 58 -6.83 14.59 -5.30
N ILE A 59 -7.24 13.97 -6.42
CA ILE A 59 -7.12 12.53 -6.64
C ILE A 59 -5.64 12.10 -6.63
N GLN A 60 -4.78 12.85 -7.32
CA GLN A 60 -3.34 12.61 -7.39
C GLN A 60 -2.70 12.63 -5.98
N LYS A 61 -3.07 13.60 -5.14
CA LYS A 61 -2.64 13.65 -3.73
C LYS A 61 -3.11 12.44 -2.92
N TYR A 62 -4.37 12.03 -3.05
CA TYR A 62 -4.86 10.83 -2.36
C TYR A 62 -4.12 9.56 -2.80
N HIS A 63 -3.86 9.39 -4.09
CA HIS A 63 -3.08 8.24 -4.57
C HIS A 63 -1.63 8.26 -4.06
N HIS A 64 -1.00 9.42 -3.94
CA HIS A 64 0.33 9.55 -3.33
C HIS A 64 0.35 9.09 -1.87
N ASP A 65 -0.63 9.53 -1.08
CA ASP A 65 -0.76 9.14 0.32
C ASP A 65 -1.05 7.64 0.44
N MET A 66 -1.94 7.09 -0.41
CA MET A 66 -2.23 5.67 -0.47
C MET A 66 -0.99 4.85 -0.82
N ARG A 67 -0.20 5.26 -1.80
CA ARG A 67 1.04 4.57 -2.17
C ARG A 67 1.98 4.44 -0.97
N THR A 68 2.19 5.53 -0.25
CA THR A 68 3.06 5.55 0.94
C THR A 68 2.53 4.63 2.05
N ALA A 69 1.21 4.55 2.23
CA ALA A 69 0.59 3.64 3.19
C ALA A 69 0.71 2.17 2.76
N LEU A 70 0.52 1.88 1.48
CA LEU A 70 0.60 0.54 0.91
C LEU A 70 2.03 -0.02 0.94
N GLU A 71 3.05 0.79 0.63
CA GLU A 71 4.45 0.39 0.78
C GLU A 71 4.75 -0.10 2.21
N LYS A 72 4.25 0.62 3.22
CA LYS A 72 4.37 0.22 4.63
C LYS A 72 3.62 -1.08 4.91
N GLN A 73 2.40 -1.21 4.41
CA GLN A 73 1.59 -2.42 4.58
C GLN A 73 2.26 -3.65 3.94
N THR A 74 2.69 -3.56 2.69
CA THR A 74 3.39 -4.61 1.96
C THR A 74 4.68 -5.01 2.69
N LYS A 75 5.45 -4.03 3.20
CA LYS A 75 6.65 -4.30 4.00
C LYS A 75 6.34 -5.09 5.27
N VAL A 76 5.29 -4.73 6.01
CA VAL A 76 4.88 -5.46 7.22
C VAL A 76 4.42 -6.88 6.88
N LEU A 77 3.61 -7.05 5.82
CA LEU A 77 3.14 -8.36 5.37
C LEU A 77 4.30 -9.28 4.94
N ASN A 78 5.33 -8.74 4.30
CA ASN A 78 6.50 -9.52 3.90
C ASN A 78 7.41 -9.88 5.08
N ASN A 79 7.43 -9.07 6.14
CA ASN A 79 8.23 -9.33 7.33
C ASN A 79 7.53 -10.22 8.37
N LEU A 80 6.25 -10.55 8.18
CA LEU A 80 5.44 -11.34 9.12
C LEU A 80 6.05 -12.73 9.40
N ASP A 81 6.62 -13.39 8.39
CA ASP A 81 7.28 -14.69 8.56
C ASP A 81 8.55 -14.56 9.42
N GLY A 82 9.32 -13.48 9.22
CA GLY A 82 10.50 -13.17 10.04
C GLY A 82 10.14 -12.87 11.49
N TYR A 83 9.06 -12.12 11.73
CA TYR A 83 8.58 -11.84 13.08
C TYR A 83 8.05 -13.10 13.79
N MET A 84 7.43 -14.05 13.07
CA MET A 84 7.05 -15.35 13.63
C MET A 84 8.28 -16.19 13.99
N ASP A 85 9.27 -16.26 13.11
CA ASP A 85 10.51 -17.00 13.36
C ASP A 85 11.31 -16.43 14.54
N ASP A 86 11.41 -15.11 14.63
CA ASP A 86 12.09 -14.42 15.74
C ASP A 86 11.35 -14.67 17.06
N PHE A 87 10.01 -14.62 17.07
CA PHE A 87 9.20 -14.96 18.24
C PHE A 87 9.39 -16.42 18.68
N LEU A 88 9.44 -17.37 17.75
CA LEU A 88 9.67 -18.79 18.05
C LEU A 88 11.11 -19.07 18.53
N ARG A 89 12.06 -18.18 18.23
CA ARG A 89 13.47 -18.26 18.65
C ARG A 89 13.75 -17.54 19.96
N ASP A 90 12.81 -16.73 20.46
CA ASP A 90 12.91 -16.05 21.74
C ASP A 90 13.16 -17.05 22.88
N SER A 91 14.13 -16.73 23.74
CA SER A 91 14.56 -17.60 24.84
C SER A 91 13.43 -17.94 25.80
N SER A 92 12.54 -16.98 26.05
CA SER A 92 11.39 -17.12 26.96
C SER A 92 10.34 -18.07 26.38
N VAL A 93 10.11 -18.00 25.06
CA VAL A 93 9.19 -18.91 24.35
C VAL A 93 9.77 -20.33 24.29
N ARG A 94 11.08 -20.45 24.05
CA ARG A 94 11.78 -21.75 24.06
C ARG A 94 11.76 -22.44 25.42
N GLU A 95 11.93 -21.66 26.49
CA GLU A 95 11.87 -22.17 27.87
C GLU A 95 10.49 -22.74 28.18
N VAL A 96 9.42 -22.06 27.80
CA VAL A 96 8.04 -22.56 27.96
C VAL A 96 7.73 -23.77 27.08
N ARG A 97 8.27 -23.83 25.85
CA ARG A 97 8.01 -24.95 24.92
C ARG A 97 8.71 -26.26 25.32
N ASN A 98 9.72 -26.18 26.17
CA ASN A 98 10.51 -27.32 26.64
C ASN A 98 10.05 -27.83 28.04
N LEU A 99 8.99 -27.25 28.59
CA LEU A 99 8.26 -27.73 29.78
C LEU A 99 7.10 -28.64 29.36
#